data_AF-A0A935X6X7-F1
#
_entry.id   AF-A0A935X6X7-F1
#
_cell.length_a   1.000
_cell.length_b   1.000
_cell.length_c   1.000
_cell.angle_alpha   90.00
_cell.angle_beta   90.00
_cell.angle_gamma   90.00
#
_symmetry.space_group_name_H-M   'P 1'
#
loop_
_entity.id
_entity.type
_entity.pdbx_description
1 polymer ?
#
loop_
_entity_poly.entity_id
_entity_poly.type
_entity_poly.pdbx_seq_one_letter_code
_entity_poly.pdbx_strand_id
1 'polypeptide(L)'
;MSLPSATVRAWLSNQRTSDPGDIEGGTPDGGDEQDGSITETRRALCWMGDESEIVDALSLKPGHTIVVPASYGGIRSCCFDATSTEPVIDRAEQAGLFARARPVLRLHPLVVETLGLSFPPDEPDEVRIALGRLASSDDWPEWKRLWARRLAKGGGSFVVQSASPWSVLEGRRVPIADLRRVLQSEDSFEDGVELTTDGDDSFCARRAVKLSEHSADVETIAREYGTRCGLGRWLTEHIAIAAWLHDIGKADRRFQLMLRGGSEIELFKDETPWAKSAISPGARAERHNARLRSGYPAGGYLHAIQSVAMLQAALTT
;
A
#
# COMPACT_ATOMS: atom_id res chain seq x y z
N MET A 1 1.08 6.30 0.56
CA MET A 1 0.04 6.93 1.39
C MET A 1 -0.34 8.25 0.74
N SER A 2 -1.63 8.52 0.58
CA SER A 2 -2.12 9.80 0.04
C SER A 2 -2.40 10.75 1.21
N LEU A 3 -1.97 12.00 1.10
CA LEU A 3 -2.12 13.02 2.13
C LEU A 3 -2.61 14.33 1.51
N PRO A 4 -3.36 15.17 2.25
CA PRO A 4 -3.71 16.50 1.77
C PRO A 4 -2.46 17.32 1.45
N SER A 5 -2.47 18.03 0.31
CA SER A 5 -1.31 18.81 -0.14
C SER A 5 -0.88 19.85 0.89
N ALA A 6 -1.84 20.51 1.56
CA ALA A 6 -1.57 21.46 2.64
C ALA A 6 -0.81 20.81 3.81
N THR A 7 -1.21 19.60 4.23
CA THR A 7 -0.56 18.85 5.32
C THR A 7 0.90 18.53 4.97
N VAL A 8 1.15 18.03 3.76
CA VAL A 8 2.51 17.69 3.31
C VAL A 8 3.39 18.93 3.21
N ARG A 9 2.85 20.03 2.66
CA ARG A 9 3.57 21.30 2.53
C ARG A 9 3.97 21.86 3.89
N ALA A 10 3.04 21.91 4.83
CA ALA A 10 3.32 22.37 6.19
C ALA A 10 4.34 21.47 6.90
N TRP A 11 4.23 20.15 6.74
CA TRP A 11 5.19 19.19 7.31
C TRP A 11 6.61 19.37 6.76
N LEU A 12 6.77 19.55 5.45
CA LEU A 12 8.08 19.84 4.85
C LEU A 12 8.64 21.21 5.25
N SER A 13 7.77 22.19 5.47
CA SER A 13 8.17 23.51 5.96
C SER A 13 8.43 23.57 7.47
N ASN A 14 8.37 22.45 8.20
CA ASN A 14 8.39 22.40 9.68
C ASN A 14 7.35 23.33 10.34
N GLN A 15 6.26 23.64 9.64
CA GLN A 15 5.18 24.47 10.18
C GLN A 15 4.21 23.57 10.95
N ARG A 16 3.71 24.06 12.08
CA ARG A 16 2.62 23.38 12.80
C ARG A 16 1.40 23.39 11.90
N THR A 17 0.93 22.20 11.53
CA THR A 17 -0.39 22.03 10.93
C THR A 17 -1.42 22.36 12.00
N SER A 18 -2.12 23.48 11.86
CA SER A 18 -3.45 23.61 12.46
C SER A 18 -4.34 22.54 11.83
N ASP A 19 -5.14 21.89 12.67
CA ASP A 19 -6.06 20.82 12.31
C ASP A 19 -6.80 21.16 11.00
N PRO A 20 -6.71 20.34 9.93
CA PRO A 20 -7.29 20.67 8.64
C PRO A 20 -8.81 20.45 8.72
N GLY A 21 -9.51 21.47 9.24
CA GLY A 21 -10.92 21.67 8.95
C GLY A 21 -11.07 21.88 7.46
N ASP A 22 -11.87 21.03 6.84
CA ASP A 22 -12.26 21.06 5.43
C ASP A 22 -12.94 22.41 5.12
N ILE A 23 -12.16 23.38 4.62
CA ILE A 23 -12.69 24.64 4.08
C ILE A 23 -12.14 24.78 2.67
N GLU A 24 -12.94 24.31 1.73
CA GLU A 24 -12.86 24.66 0.32
C GLU A 24 -13.23 26.14 0.15
N GLY A 25 -12.26 26.98 -0.22
CA GLY A 25 -12.50 28.36 -0.65
C GLY A 25 -12.34 29.44 0.43
N GLY A 26 -11.10 29.86 0.66
CA GLY A 26 -10.80 31.14 1.33
C GLY A 26 -9.66 31.84 0.60
N THR A 27 -9.93 32.98 -0.02
CA THR A 27 -8.90 33.90 -0.52
C THR A 27 -7.97 34.32 0.63
N PRO A 28 -6.66 34.48 0.40
CA PRO A 28 -5.75 34.89 1.45
C PRO A 28 -6.00 36.37 1.76
N ASP A 29 -6.75 36.64 2.83
CA ASP A 29 -6.80 37.98 3.40
C ASP A 29 -5.56 38.18 4.27
N GLY A 30 -4.89 39.31 4.03
CA GLY A 30 -3.57 39.61 4.55
C GLY A 30 -3.57 39.99 6.03
N GLY A 31 -2.42 39.76 6.67
CA GLY A 31 -2.08 40.33 7.97
C GLY A 31 -1.63 39.28 8.98
N ASP A 32 -0.34 38.95 8.98
CA ASP A 32 0.56 39.37 10.07
C ASP A 32 1.99 38.91 9.78
N GLU A 33 2.87 39.89 9.56
CA GLU A 33 4.31 39.71 9.58
C GLU A 33 4.74 39.40 11.02
N GLN A 34 5.20 38.17 11.27
CA GLN A 34 6.05 37.84 12.42
C GLN A 34 7.36 37.20 11.94
N ASP A 35 8.35 38.07 11.83
CA ASP A 35 9.72 37.90 12.31
C ASP A 35 10.41 36.52 12.12
N GLY A 36 11.28 36.44 11.12
CA GLY A 36 12.70 36.24 11.43
C GLY A 36 13.20 34.85 11.86
N SER A 37 12.92 33.80 11.09
CA SER A 37 13.89 32.70 10.91
C SER A 37 13.55 31.94 9.63
N ILE A 38 14.46 31.95 8.65
CA ILE A 38 14.38 31.04 7.50
C ILE A 38 14.57 29.63 8.08
N THR A 39 13.48 29.01 8.49
CA THR A 39 13.49 27.62 8.95
C THR A 39 13.84 26.80 7.73
N GLU A 40 14.98 26.10 7.76
CA GLU A 40 15.45 25.30 6.63
C GLU A 40 14.31 24.39 6.13
N THR A 41 13.80 24.70 4.94
CA THR A 41 12.71 23.94 4.34
C THR A 41 13.23 22.56 3.95
N ARG A 42 12.57 21.52 4.45
CA ARG A 42 12.93 20.15 4.13
C ARG A 42 12.71 19.90 2.64
N ARG A 43 13.69 19.24 2.01
CA ARG A 43 13.61 18.88 0.60
C ARG A 43 13.04 17.47 0.46
N ALA A 44 12.34 17.24 -0.64
CA ALA A 44 11.83 15.93 -1.02
C ALA A 44 12.25 15.62 -2.45
N LEU A 45 12.35 14.34 -2.79
CA LEU A 45 12.46 13.92 -4.18
C LEU A 45 11.04 13.75 -4.73
N CYS A 46 10.66 14.52 -5.76
CA CYS A 46 9.46 14.25 -6.53
C CYS A 46 9.74 13.08 -7.46
N TRP A 47 9.05 11.95 -7.23
CA TRP A 47 9.24 10.73 -7.99
C TRP A 47 8.47 10.78 -9.32
N MET A 48 9.21 10.86 -10.42
CA MET A 48 8.70 10.81 -11.80
C MET A 48 9.49 9.84 -12.68
N GLY A 49 10.07 8.80 -12.08
CA GLY A 49 10.97 7.88 -12.78
C GLY A 49 12.31 8.56 -13.09
N ASP A 50 12.76 8.53 -14.34
CA ASP A 50 14.05 9.10 -14.75
C ASP A 50 14.06 10.64 -14.70
N GLU A 51 12.88 11.27 -14.69
CA GLU A 51 12.71 12.73 -14.59
C GLU A 51 12.50 13.20 -13.12
N SER A 52 12.87 12.37 -12.15
CA SER A 52 12.72 12.73 -10.73
C SER A 52 13.61 13.91 -10.37
N GLU A 53 13.06 14.85 -9.61
CA GLU A 53 13.74 16.09 -9.22
C GLU A 53 13.62 16.36 -7.72
N ILE A 54 14.58 17.11 -7.17
CA ILE A 54 14.52 17.54 -5.78
C ILE A 54 13.66 18.80 -5.71
N VAL A 55 12.58 18.73 -4.95
CA VAL A 55 11.57 19.78 -4.78
C VAL A 55 11.52 20.27 -3.34
N ASP A 56 10.97 21.47 -3.18
CA ASP A 56 10.62 22.06 -1.89
C ASP A 56 9.09 21.99 -1.67
N ALA A 57 8.62 22.46 -0.51
CA ALA A 57 7.20 22.49 -0.21
C ALA A 57 6.38 23.34 -1.20
N LEU A 58 6.93 24.45 -1.70
CA LEU A 58 6.19 25.40 -2.54
C LEU A 58 5.94 24.85 -3.95
N SER A 59 6.84 24.02 -4.45
CA SER A 59 6.78 23.38 -5.78
C SER A 59 5.89 22.13 -5.84
N LEU A 60 5.44 21.59 -4.70
CA LEU A 60 4.57 20.41 -4.67
C LEU A 60 3.17 20.67 -5.25
N LYS A 61 2.65 19.77 -6.08
CA LYS A 61 1.28 19.80 -6.59
C LYS A 61 0.52 18.53 -6.20
N PRO A 62 -0.83 18.60 -6.08
CA PRO A 62 -1.64 17.40 -5.92
C PRO A 62 -1.31 16.35 -6.99
N GLY A 63 -1.19 15.09 -6.59
CA GLY A 63 -0.80 13.98 -7.47
C GLY A 63 0.71 13.70 -7.53
N HIS A 64 1.57 14.59 -7.01
CA HIS A 64 3.00 14.27 -6.87
C HIS A 64 3.19 13.12 -5.88
N THR A 65 4.03 12.15 -6.26
CA THR A 65 4.57 11.16 -5.32
C THR A 65 5.91 11.67 -4.84
N ILE A 66 6.11 11.77 -3.52
CA ILE A 66 7.37 12.25 -2.94
C ILE A 66 8.09 11.14 -2.18
N VAL A 67 9.41 11.17 -2.22
CA VAL A 67 10.31 10.35 -1.41
C VAL A 67 11.10 11.28 -0.50
N VAL A 68 11.14 10.95 0.78
CA VAL A 68 11.79 11.74 1.82
C VAL A 68 12.70 10.85 2.66
N PRO A 69 13.76 11.40 3.27
CA PRO A 69 14.58 10.65 4.22
C PRO A 69 13.73 10.09 5.37
N ALA A 70 14.00 8.84 5.76
CA ALA A 70 13.31 8.20 6.89
C ALA A 70 13.53 8.95 8.23
N SER A 71 14.61 9.72 8.33
CA SER A 71 14.91 10.61 9.46
C SER A 71 13.93 11.76 9.63
N TYR A 72 13.08 12.04 8.63
CA TYR A 72 12.06 13.09 8.76
C TYR A 72 10.93 12.71 9.71
N GLY A 73 10.78 11.42 10.01
CA GLY A 73 9.68 10.89 10.78
C GLY A 73 8.38 10.94 9.98
N GLY A 74 7.32 11.39 10.64
CA GLY A 74 6.00 11.51 10.03
C GLY A 74 5.16 10.24 10.12
N ILE A 75 5.65 9.15 10.71
CA ILE A 75 4.89 7.91 10.88
C ILE A 75 4.82 7.54 12.36
N ARG A 76 3.61 7.30 12.87
CA ARG A 76 3.34 6.77 14.20
C ARG A 76 2.22 5.73 14.10
N SER A 77 2.40 4.56 14.72
CA SER A 77 1.40 3.48 14.70
C SER A 77 0.89 3.13 13.30
N CYS A 78 1.82 3.06 12.32
CA CYS A 78 1.54 2.79 10.91
C CYS A 78 0.70 3.85 10.15
N CYS A 79 0.41 4.99 10.78
CA CYS A 79 -0.29 6.12 10.17
C CYS A 79 0.64 7.32 10.03
N PHE A 80 0.28 8.26 9.14
CA PHE A 80 1.01 9.52 9.07
C PHE A 80 0.61 10.45 10.20
N ASP A 81 1.61 10.98 10.89
CA ASP A 81 1.51 11.92 11.99
C ASP A 81 2.57 12.99 11.74
N ALA A 82 2.16 14.16 11.26
CA ALA A 82 3.04 15.28 10.95
C ALA A 82 3.83 15.77 12.17
N THR A 83 3.37 15.47 13.39
CA THR A 83 4.04 15.83 14.64
C THR A 83 5.08 14.81 15.07
N SER A 84 5.04 13.60 14.51
CA SER A 84 6.03 12.56 14.78
C SER A 84 7.37 12.92 14.13
N THR A 85 8.39 13.13 14.95
CA THR A 85 9.77 13.38 14.51
C THR A 85 10.67 12.16 14.69
N GLU A 86 10.13 11.06 15.22
CA GLU A 86 10.87 9.81 15.39
C GLU A 86 11.26 9.23 14.03
N PRO A 87 12.54 8.90 13.79
CA PRO A 87 12.97 8.28 12.54
C PRO A 87 12.19 7.00 12.24
N VAL A 88 11.75 6.86 11.00
CA VAL A 88 11.01 5.69 10.55
C VAL A 88 11.98 4.54 10.27
N ILE A 89 11.65 3.35 10.77
CA ILE A 89 12.43 2.14 10.49
C ILE A 89 12.30 1.81 9.00
N ASP A 90 13.43 1.60 8.32
CA ASP A 90 13.44 1.11 6.94
C ASP A 90 12.95 -0.35 6.89
N ARG A 91 11.88 -0.57 6.13
CA ARG A 91 11.21 -1.87 5.97
C ARG A 91 11.33 -2.43 4.55
N ALA A 92 12.17 -1.86 3.68
CA ALA A 92 12.11 -2.18 2.25
C ALA A 92 12.42 -3.66 1.94
N GLU A 93 13.35 -4.31 2.65
CA GLU A 93 13.65 -5.74 2.47
C GLU A 93 12.43 -6.62 2.81
N GLN A 94 11.77 -6.30 3.93
CA GLN A 94 10.57 -6.99 4.41
C GLN A 94 9.41 -6.76 3.43
N ALA A 95 9.19 -5.50 3.03
CA ALA A 95 8.14 -5.11 2.09
C ALA A 95 8.36 -5.74 0.70
N GLY A 96 9.60 -5.77 0.19
CA GLY A 96 9.93 -6.40 -1.09
C GLY A 96 9.67 -7.91 -1.09
N LEU A 97 10.02 -8.59 0.01
CA LEU A 97 9.74 -10.01 0.18
C LEU A 97 8.23 -10.29 0.18
N PHE A 98 7.45 -9.58 1.00
CA PHE A 98 6.03 -9.89 1.16
C PHE A 98 5.15 -9.37 0.02
N ALA A 99 5.39 -8.15 -0.46
CA ALA A 99 4.55 -7.55 -1.50
C ALA A 99 4.88 -8.09 -2.91
N ARG A 100 6.16 -8.41 -3.18
CA ARG A 100 6.60 -8.81 -4.54
C ARG A 100 7.05 -10.25 -4.64
N ALA A 101 7.08 -10.98 -3.52
CA ALA A 101 7.70 -12.31 -3.46
C ALA A 101 9.16 -12.31 -3.93
N ARG A 102 9.87 -11.17 -3.84
CA ARG A 102 11.24 -11.04 -4.34
C ARG A 102 12.16 -10.64 -3.18
N PRO A 103 13.08 -11.52 -2.77
CA PRO A 103 14.10 -11.15 -1.80
C PRO A 103 15.10 -10.22 -2.49
N VAL A 104 15.33 -9.06 -1.88
CA VAL A 104 16.33 -8.08 -2.30
C VAL A 104 17.13 -7.69 -1.06
N LEU A 105 18.43 -7.43 -1.21
CA LEU A 105 19.27 -6.84 -0.18
C LEU A 105 20.08 -5.69 -0.79
N ARG A 106 19.94 -4.50 -0.22
CA ARG A 106 20.74 -3.33 -0.56
C ARG A 106 22.03 -3.37 0.29
N LEU A 107 23.18 -3.58 -0.34
CA LEU A 107 24.51 -3.57 0.30
C LEU A 107 25.02 -2.14 0.47
N HIS A 108 24.17 -1.27 1.02
CA HIS A 108 24.54 0.07 1.42
C HIS A 108 24.93 0.04 2.91
N PRO A 109 26.02 0.70 3.35
CA PRO A 109 26.50 0.62 4.74
C PRO A 109 25.41 0.84 5.81
N LEU A 110 24.59 1.89 5.64
CA LEU A 110 23.47 2.19 6.55
C LEU A 110 22.41 1.08 6.59
N VAL A 111 22.14 0.40 5.47
CA VAL A 111 21.13 -0.68 5.43
C VAL A 111 21.67 -1.92 6.12
N VAL A 112 22.94 -2.27 5.85
CA VAL A 112 23.63 -3.41 6.48
C VAL A 112 23.69 -3.22 7.99
N GLU A 113 24.06 -2.02 8.46
CA GLU A 113 24.06 -1.66 9.88
C GLU A 113 22.65 -1.76 10.49
N THR A 114 21.63 -1.18 9.86
CA THR A 114 20.23 -1.23 10.33
C THR A 114 19.71 -2.66 10.46
N LEU A 115 20.15 -3.57 9.59
CA LEU A 115 19.77 -4.98 9.63
C LEU A 115 20.55 -5.78 10.69
N GLY A 116 21.52 -5.17 11.38
CA GLY A 116 22.40 -5.82 12.35
C GLY A 116 23.37 -6.78 11.68
N LEU A 117 23.75 -6.50 10.43
CA LEU A 117 24.61 -7.35 9.61
C LEU A 117 26.02 -6.75 9.57
N SER A 118 27.02 -7.63 9.47
CA SER A 118 28.40 -7.23 9.24
C SER A 118 28.91 -8.03 8.06
N PHE A 119 29.04 -7.38 6.91
CA PHE A 119 29.58 -7.97 5.70
C PHE A 119 30.69 -7.09 5.13
N PRO A 120 31.70 -7.67 4.47
CA PRO A 120 32.51 -6.91 3.54
C PRO A 120 31.60 -6.42 2.39
N PRO A 121 31.48 -5.11 2.15
CA PRO A 121 30.52 -4.54 1.20
C PRO A 121 30.84 -4.87 -0.27
N ASP A 122 32.07 -5.31 -0.57
CA ASP A 122 32.61 -5.34 -1.92
C ASP A 122 32.56 -6.72 -2.60
N GLU A 123 32.17 -7.78 -1.87
CA GLU A 123 32.16 -9.15 -2.40
C GLU A 123 30.78 -9.82 -2.28
N PRO A 124 29.92 -9.68 -3.31
CA PRO A 124 28.58 -10.29 -3.34
C PRO A 124 28.53 -11.78 -2.98
N ASP A 125 29.54 -12.54 -3.39
CA ASP A 125 29.58 -13.99 -3.16
C ASP A 125 29.89 -14.33 -1.69
N GLU A 126 30.78 -13.58 -1.04
CA GLU A 126 31.02 -13.71 0.40
C GLU A 126 29.76 -13.35 1.21
N VAL A 127 29.05 -12.31 0.80
CA VAL A 127 27.76 -11.94 1.42
C VAL A 127 26.75 -13.08 1.28
N ARG A 128 26.64 -13.72 0.11
CA ARG A 128 25.74 -14.86 -0.09
C ARG A 128 26.10 -16.04 0.81
N ILE A 129 27.38 -16.34 0.98
CA ILE A 129 27.85 -17.39 1.90
C ILE A 129 27.45 -17.05 3.33
N ALA A 130 27.68 -15.81 3.77
CA ALA A 130 27.32 -15.35 5.11
C ALA A 130 25.80 -15.40 5.35
N LEU A 131 24.98 -14.98 4.38
CA LEU A 131 23.52 -15.10 4.42
C LEU A 131 23.08 -16.57 4.51
N GLY A 132 23.77 -17.49 3.85
CA GLY A 132 23.50 -18.93 3.96
C GLY A 132 23.69 -19.47 5.38
N ARG A 133 24.73 -18.98 6.08
CA ARG A 133 24.98 -19.32 7.49
C ARG A 133 23.92 -18.71 8.40
N LEU A 134 23.61 -17.42 8.22
CA LEU A 134 22.61 -16.69 9.00
C LEU A 134 21.20 -17.25 8.82
N ALA A 135 20.85 -17.76 7.63
CA ALA A 135 19.56 -18.39 7.38
C ALA A 135 19.31 -19.67 8.20
N SER A 136 20.35 -20.20 8.85
CA SER A 136 20.30 -21.36 9.74
C SER A 136 20.35 -20.97 11.22
N SER A 137 20.46 -19.68 11.55
CA SER A 137 20.37 -19.20 12.93
C SER A 137 18.90 -19.13 13.36
N ASP A 138 18.61 -19.71 14.53
CA ASP A 138 17.27 -19.67 15.12
C ASP A 138 16.93 -18.31 15.74
N ASP A 139 17.92 -17.42 15.93
CA ASP A 139 17.75 -16.09 16.51
C ASP A 139 17.02 -15.11 15.56
N TRP A 140 16.86 -15.48 14.30
CA TRP A 140 16.22 -14.66 13.29
C TRP A 140 14.74 -15.01 13.12
N PRO A 141 13.84 -14.01 12.95
CA PRO A 141 12.45 -14.25 12.55
C PRO A 141 12.35 -15.08 11.27
N GLU A 142 11.27 -15.85 11.11
CA GLU A 142 11.14 -16.80 10.01
C GLU A 142 11.26 -16.13 8.63
N TRP A 143 10.75 -14.90 8.51
CA TRP A 143 10.84 -14.15 7.25
C TRP A 143 12.28 -13.79 6.90
N LYS A 144 13.12 -13.42 7.88
CA LYS A 144 14.53 -13.13 7.66
C LYS A 144 15.29 -14.39 7.26
N ARG A 145 14.99 -15.53 7.87
CA ARG A 145 15.58 -16.83 7.50
C ARG A 145 15.22 -17.22 6.06
N LEU A 146 13.94 -17.09 5.68
CA LEU A 146 13.49 -17.34 4.31
C LEU A 146 14.17 -16.39 3.31
N TRP A 147 14.20 -15.10 3.63
CA TRP A 147 14.84 -14.05 2.84
C TRP A 147 16.32 -14.33 2.60
N ALA A 148 17.11 -14.58 3.66
CA ALA A 148 18.53 -14.89 3.56
C ALA A 148 18.81 -16.18 2.81
N ARG A 149 18.02 -17.25 3.04
CA ARG A 149 18.14 -18.52 2.31
C ARG A 149 17.95 -18.34 0.81
N ARG A 150 17.03 -17.45 0.40
CA ARG A 150 16.72 -17.17 -1.00
C ARG A 150 17.77 -16.26 -1.64
N LEU A 151 18.33 -15.32 -0.91
CA LEU A 151 19.45 -14.49 -1.36
C LEU A 151 20.75 -15.30 -1.52
N ALA A 152 21.05 -16.20 -0.58
CA ALA A 152 22.23 -17.06 -0.62
C ALA A 152 22.27 -17.96 -1.87
N LYS A 153 21.09 -18.37 -2.37
CA LYS A 153 20.93 -19.19 -3.60
C LYS A 153 20.68 -18.35 -4.86
N GLY A 154 20.55 -17.04 -4.73
CA GLY A 154 20.37 -16.11 -5.84
C GLY A 154 21.68 -15.87 -6.58
N GLY A 155 21.61 -15.49 -7.86
CA GLY A 155 22.78 -15.13 -8.65
C GLY A 155 22.71 -13.72 -9.27
N GLY A 156 21.61 -12.99 -9.04
CA GLY A 156 21.46 -11.63 -9.57
C GLY A 156 22.12 -10.61 -8.65
N SER A 157 22.97 -9.77 -9.20
CA SER A 157 23.44 -8.55 -8.56
C SER A 157 23.64 -7.45 -9.59
N PHE A 158 23.49 -6.20 -9.14
CA PHE A 158 23.82 -5.03 -9.94
C PHE A 158 24.35 -3.92 -9.03
N VAL A 159 25.11 -2.99 -9.61
CA VAL A 159 25.71 -1.87 -8.89
C VAL A 159 24.90 -0.61 -9.13
N VAL A 160 24.51 0.07 -8.05
CA VAL A 160 23.91 1.40 -8.11
C VAL A 160 25.02 2.43 -8.22
N GLN A 161 25.03 3.15 -9.33
CA GLN A 161 25.98 4.23 -9.58
C GLN A 161 25.57 5.45 -8.75
N SER A 162 26.44 5.88 -7.85
CA SER A 162 26.28 7.09 -7.04
C SER A 162 27.67 7.64 -6.68
N ALA A 163 27.74 8.73 -5.91
CA ALA A 163 29.01 9.25 -5.40
C ALA A 163 29.83 8.19 -4.64
N SER A 164 29.17 7.22 -4.01
CA SER A 164 29.79 6.01 -3.45
C SER A 164 29.02 4.79 -3.96
N PRO A 165 29.53 4.09 -4.99
CA PRO A 165 28.84 2.95 -5.58
C PRO A 165 28.56 1.86 -4.54
N TRP A 166 27.41 1.21 -4.66
CA TRP A 166 27.01 0.13 -3.77
C TRP A 166 26.21 -0.93 -4.54
N SER A 167 26.18 -2.14 -4.01
CA SER A 167 25.61 -3.29 -4.72
C SER A 167 24.21 -3.66 -4.21
N VAL A 168 23.39 -4.21 -5.09
CA VAL A 168 22.11 -4.82 -4.74
C VAL A 168 22.18 -6.31 -5.06
N LEU A 169 21.82 -7.15 -4.09
CA LEU A 169 21.64 -8.59 -4.31
C LEU A 169 20.17 -8.89 -4.56
N GLU A 170 19.90 -9.65 -5.61
CA GLU A 170 18.57 -10.16 -5.91
C GLU A 170 18.51 -11.68 -5.73
N GLY A 171 17.47 -12.11 -5.02
CA GLY A 171 17.10 -13.51 -4.91
C GLY A 171 16.08 -13.91 -5.97
N ARG A 172 15.94 -15.22 -6.16
CA ARG A 172 14.85 -15.75 -6.99
C ARG A 172 13.50 -15.49 -6.34
N ARG A 173 12.46 -15.33 -7.17
CA ARG A 173 11.08 -15.20 -6.69
C ARG A 173 10.72 -16.36 -5.77
N VAL A 174 10.08 -16.04 -4.65
CA VAL A 174 9.63 -17.00 -3.64
C VAL A 174 8.26 -17.55 -4.04
N PRO A 175 8.03 -18.86 -3.98
CA PRO A 175 6.70 -19.45 -4.14
C PRO A 175 5.74 -18.90 -3.08
N ILE A 176 4.51 -18.57 -3.48
CA ILE A 176 3.49 -18.01 -2.58
C ILE A 176 3.24 -18.92 -1.36
N ALA A 177 3.29 -20.23 -1.53
CA ALA A 177 3.12 -21.19 -0.43
C ALA A 177 4.19 -21.02 0.67
N ASP A 178 5.43 -20.71 0.30
CA ASP A 178 6.50 -20.47 1.28
C ASP A 178 6.32 -19.14 2.02
N LEU A 179 5.80 -18.10 1.34
CA LEU A 179 5.48 -16.82 1.97
C LEU A 179 4.32 -16.96 2.96
N ARG A 180 3.28 -17.71 2.59
CA ARG A 180 2.11 -17.96 3.46
C ARG A 180 2.50 -18.65 4.76
N ARG A 181 3.41 -19.63 4.73
CA ARG A 181 3.91 -20.29 5.93
C ARG A 181 4.60 -19.31 6.88
N VAL A 182 5.40 -18.39 6.34
CA VAL A 182 6.10 -17.37 7.13
C VAL A 182 5.11 -16.38 7.76
N LEU A 183 4.12 -15.92 7.00
CA LEU A 183 3.09 -15.03 7.52
C LEU A 183 2.32 -15.73 8.65
N GLN A 184 1.88 -16.97 8.44
CA GLN A 184 1.22 -17.80 9.45
C GLN A 184 2.07 -18.07 10.71
N SER A 185 3.40 -18.05 10.60
CA SER A 185 4.32 -18.26 11.74
C SER A 185 4.53 -17.00 12.60
N GLU A 186 4.40 -15.81 12.00
CA GLU A 186 4.38 -14.55 12.75
C GLU A 186 2.98 -14.24 13.28
N ASP A 187 1.95 -14.83 12.66
CA ASP A 187 0.56 -14.78 13.10
C ASP A 187 0.27 -15.79 14.23
N SER A 188 0.93 -15.58 15.37
CA SER A 188 0.23 -15.80 16.66
C SER A 188 -0.44 -14.51 17.13
N PHE A 189 -0.81 -13.62 16.22
CA PHE A 189 -1.88 -12.64 16.39
C PHE A 189 -2.58 -12.43 15.03
N GLU A 190 -3.67 -13.18 14.84
CA GLU A 190 -4.88 -12.77 14.11
C GLU A 190 -4.81 -12.68 12.57
N ASP A 191 -5.10 -13.83 11.94
CA ASP A 191 -5.91 -14.04 10.73
C ASP A 191 -5.88 -12.93 9.65
N GLY A 192 -4.74 -12.80 8.97
CA GLY A 192 -4.57 -11.92 7.82
C GLY A 192 -5.01 -12.55 6.50
N VAL A 193 -6.30 -12.43 6.15
CA VAL A 193 -6.78 -12.71 4.79
C VAL A 193 -6.26 -11.64 3.83
N GLU A 194 -5.22 -12.01 3.07
CA GLU A 194 -4.80 -11.49 1.75
C GLU A 194 -5.23 -10.04 1.42
N LEU A 195 -4.52 -9.06 1.98
CA LEU A 195 -4.55 -7.65 1.57
C LEU A 195 -3.55 -7.41 0.42
N THR A 196 -4.07 -7.38 -0.81
CA THR A 196 -3.53 -6.50 -1.86
C THR A 196 -4.67 -5.70 -2.44
N THR A 197 -4.89 -4.49 -1.93
CA THR A 197 -5.88 -3.52 -2.44
C THR A 197 -5.34 -2.61 -3.53
N ASP A 198 -4.10 -2.80 -4.01
CA ASP A 198 -3.53 -1.95 -5.06
C ASP A 198 -3.23 -2.76 -6.32
N GLY A 199 -4.19 -2.72 -7.26
CA GLY A 199 -4.04 -3.25 -8.61
C GLY A 199 -5.35 -3.84 -9.15
N ASP A 200 -5.61 -3.64 -10.43
CA ASP A 200 -6.74 -4.14 -11.25
C ASP A 200 -7.00 -5.69 -11.21
N ASP A 201 -6.43 -6.42 -10.24
CA ASP A 201 -6.50 -7.86 -10.08
C ASP A 201 -7.41 -8.32 -8.90
N SER A 202 -8.08 -7.41 -8.18
CA SER A 202 -9.00 -7.75 -7.07
C SER A 202 -10.32 -8.42 -7.51
N PHE A 203 -10.47 -8.74 -8.80
CA PHE A 203 -11.69 -9.27 -9.38
C PHE A 203 -11.87 -10.79 -9.28
N CYS A 204 -10.92 -11.51 -8.70
CA CYS A 204 -10.76 -12.93 -9.01
C CYS A 204 -10.68 -13.80 -7.74
N ALA A 205 -11.84 -14.32 -7.31
CA ALA A 205 -11.90 -15.43 -6.37
C ALA A 205 -12.14 -16.74 -7.16
N ARG A 206 -11.64 -17.89 -6.69
CA ARG A 206 -11.89 -19.21 -7.34
C ARG A 206 -13.38 -19.58 -7.42
N ARG A 207 -14.25 -18.84 -6.74
CA ARG A 207 -15.71 -18.94 -6.72
C ARG A 207 -16.30 -17.53 -6.69
N ALA A 208 -17.45 -17.33 -7.32
CA ALA A 208 -18.20 -16.09 -7.17
C ALA A 208 -18.57 -15.86 -5.69
N VAL A 209 -18.23 -14.69 -5.18
CA VAL A 209 -18.53 -14.27 -3.80
C VAL A 209 -19.71 -13.29 -3.88
N LYS A 210 -20.73 -13.48 -3.03
CA LYS A 210 -21.88 -12.57 -2.98
C LYS A 210 -21.46 -11.22 -2.41
N LEU A 211 -22.06 -10.14 -2.92
CA LEU A 211 -21.78 -8.79 -2.42
C LEU A 211 -22.19 -8.63 -0.95
N SER A 212 -23.33 -9.19 -0.55
CA SER A 212 -23.82 -9.12 0.83
C SER A 212 -22.94 -9.88 1.82
N GLU A 213 -22.44 -11.06 1.43
CA GLU A 213 -21.49 -11.85 2.22
C GLU A 213 -20.18 -11.10 2.37
N HIS A 214 -19.63 -10.59 1.27
CA HIS A 214 -18.42 -9.78 1.31
C HIS A 214 -18.55 -8.52 2.17
N SER A 215 -19.64 -7.76 2.02
CA SER A 215 -19.88 -6.55 2.83
C SER A 215 -20.01 -6.87 4.31
N ALA A 216 -20.68 -7.97 4.68
CA ALA A 216 -20.81 -8.41 6.08
C ALA A 216 -19.47 -8.87 6.68
N ASP A 217 -18.65 -9.56 5.90
CA ASP A 217 -17.30 -9.97 6.32
C ASP A 217 -16.42 -8.74 6.58
N VAL A 218 -16.40 -7.78 5.66
CA VAL A 218 -15.60 -6.56 5.78
C VAL A 218 -16.11 -5.68 6.92
N GLU A 219 -17.43 -5.59 7.13
CA GLU A 219 -18.03 -4.92 8.30
C GLU A 219 -17.55 -5.55 9.60
N THR A 220 -17.60 -6.88 9.71
CA THR A 220 -17.20 -7.63 10.91
C THR A 220 -15.74 -7.38 11.24
N ILE A 221 -14.87 -7.50 10.23
CA ILE A 221 -13.44 -7.24 10.37
C ILE A 221 -13.17 -5.80 10.79
N ALA A 222 -13.81 -4.82 10.13
CA ALA A 222 -13.62 -3.41 10.43
C ALA A 222 -14.08 -3.03 11.85
N ARG A 223 -15.16 -3.65 12.32
CA ARG A 223 -15.70 -3.50 13.68
C ARG A 223 -14.76 -4.10 14.73
N GLU A 224 -14.26 -5.30 14.49
CA GLU A 224 -13.31 -5.98 15.36
C GLU A 224 -11.99 -5.20 15.44
N TYR A 225 -11.49 -4.74 14.29
CA TYR A 225 -10.30 -3.91 14.21
C TYR A 225 -10.47 -2.58 14.95
N GLY A 226 -11.57 -1.85 14.72
CA GLY A 226 -11.85 -0.61 15.44
C GLY A 226 -11.95 -0.81 16.96
N THR A 227 -12.53 -1.92 17.39
CA THR A 227 -12.60 -2.30 18.82
C THR A 227 -11.20 -2.56 19.39
N ARG A 228 -10.37 -3.33 18.70
CA ARG A 228 -8.99 -3.65 19.13
C ARG A 228 -8.06 -2.45 19.14
N CYS A 229 -8.28 -1.50 18.24
CA CYS A 229 -7.58 -0.22 18.24
C CYS A 229 -8.02 0.72 19.38
N GLY A 230 -9.00 0.32 20.21
CA GLY A 230 -9.50 1.14 21.31
C GLY A 230 -10.34 2.34 20.83
N LEU A 231 -10.87 2.30 19.60
CA LEU A 231 -11.75 3.36 19.11
C LEU A 231 -13.04 3.35 19.91
N GLY A 232 -13.55 4.55 20.21
CA GLY A 232 -14.83 4.69 20.88
C GLY A 232 -15.95 4.05 20.06
N ARG A 233 -16.95 3.46 20.75
CA ARG A 233 -18.07 2.75 20.11
C ARG A 233 -18.65 3.51 18.92
N TRP A 234 -18.85 4.81 19.06
CA TRP A 234 -19.37 5.66 17.98
C TRP A 234 -18.52 5.53 16.71
N LEU A 235 -17.20 5.72 16.80
CA LEU A 235 -16.30 5.68 15.64
C LEU A 235 -16.20 4.26 15.05
N THR A 236 -16.14 3.24 15.91
CA THR A 236 -16.10 1.83 15.50
C THR A 236 -17.34 1.44 14.66
N GLU A 237 -18.53 1.87 15.09
CA GLU A 237 -19.77 1.62 14.34
C GLU A 237 -19.76 2.32 12.97
N HIS A 238 -19.28 3.56 12.89
CA HIS A 238 -19.24 4.31 11.63
C HIS A 238 -18.22 3.72 10.65
N ILE A 239 -17.07 3.25 11.16
CA ILE A 239 -16.08 2.53 10.35
C ILE A 239 -16.66 1.22 9.84
N ALA A 240 -17.37 0.46 10.67
CA ALA A 240 -18.02 -0.79 10.27
C ALA A 240 -19.07 -0.56 9.17
N ILE A 241 -19.91 0.48 9.31
CA ILE A 241 -20.89 0.87 8.30
C ILE A 241 -20.20 1.30 6.99
N ALA A 242 -19.15 2.13 7.09
CA ALA A 242 -18.38 2.54 5.91
C ALA A 242 -17.73 1.34 5.20
N ALA A 243 -17.22 0.37 5.96
CA ALA A 243 -16.70 -0.90 5.48
C ALA A 243 -17.76 -1.74 4.77
N TRP A 244 -18.97 -1.84 5.32
CA TRP A 244 -20.09 -2.53 4.66
C TRP A 244 -20.44 -1.89 3.31
N LEU A 245 -20.38 -0.55 3.25
CA LEU A 245 -20.78 0.27 2.10
C LEU A 245 -19.69 0.49 1.04
N HIS A 246 -18.42 0.21 1.34
CA HIS A 246 -17.29 0.63 0.50
C HIS A 246 -17.41 0.15 -0.96
N ASP A 247 -18.02 -1.02 -1.16
CA ASP A 247 -18.15 -1.71 -2.43
C ASP A 247 -19.60 -1.74 -2.96
N ILE A 248 -20.53 -0.96 -2.39
CA ILE A 248 -21.93 -0.96 -2.86
C ILE A 248 -22.07 -0.56 -4.33
N GLY A 249 -21.14 0.24 -4.85
CA GLY A 249 -21.06 0.59 -6.27
C GLY A 249 -20.81 -0.59 -7.20
N LYS A 250 -20.38 -1.74 -6.67
CA LYS A 250 -20.36 -3.01 -7.43
C LYS A 250 -21.76 -3.46 -7.83
N ALA A 251 -22.82 -3.00 -7.19
CA ALA A 251 -24.19 -3.28 -7.58
C ALA A 251 -24.61 -2.58 -8.89
N ASP A 252 -23.77 -1.71 -9.47
CA ASP A 252 -24.00 -1.18 -10.83
C ASP A 252 -24.19 -2.34 -11.82
N ARG A 253 -25.27 -2.28 -12.62
CA ARG A 253 -25.64 -3.33 -13.58
C ARG A 253 -24.49 -3.64 -14.55
N ARG A 254 -23.77 -2.62 -15.03
CA ARG A 254 -22.62 -2.78 -15.93
C ARG A 254 -21.48 -3.48 -15.20
N PHE A 255 -21.24 -3.15 -13.93
CA PHE A 255 -20.24 -3.86 -13.13
C PHE A 255 -20.62 -5.34 -12.92
N GLN A 256 -21.88 -5.63 -12.61
CA GLN A 256 -22.38 -7.01 -12.47
C GLN A 256 -22.30 -7.80 -13.77
N LEU A 257 -22.60 -7.18 -14.91
CA LEU A 257 -22.37 -7.78 -16.23
C LEU A 257 -20.88 -8.07 -16.45
N MET A 258 -19.99 -7.15 -16.08
CA MET A 258 -18.54 -7.34 -16.21
C MET A 258 -18.06 -8.54 -15.39
N LEU A 259 -18.55 -8.73 -14.16
CA LEU A 259 -18.21 -9.89 -13.33
C LEU A 259 -18.70 -11.23 -13.92
N ARG A 260 -19.72 -11.18 -14.80
CA ARG A 260 -20.34 -12.34 -15.47
C ARG A 260 -19.88 -12.48 -16.93
N GLY A 261 -18.68 -12.00 -17.27
CA GLY A 261 -18.12 -12.14 -18.62
C GLY A 261 -18.82 -11.30 -19.69
N GLY A 262 -19.63 -10.32 -19.28
CA GLY A 262 -20.48 -9.50 -20.15
C GLY A 262 -21.73 -10.21 -20.64
N SER A 263 -22.19 -11.27 -19.96
CA SER A 263 -23.38 -12.04 -20.35
C SER A 263 -24.63 -11.55 -19.61
N GLU A 264 -25.58 -10.99 -20.35
CA GLU A 264 -26.90 -10.63 -19.79
C GLU A 264 -27.71 -11.88 -19.38
N ILE A 265 -27.50 -13.00 -20.07
CA ILE A 265 -28.15 -14.27 -19.77
C ILE A 265 -27.71 -14.79 -18.38
N GLU A 266 -26.42 -14.66 -18.05
CA GLU A 266 -25.90 -15.09 -16.75
C GLU A 266 -26.31 -14.16 -15.61
N LEU A 267 -26.58 -12.88 -15.90
CA LEU A 267 -27.17 -11.96 -14.93
C LEU A 267 -28.65 -12.27 -14.70
N PHE A 268 -29.40 -12.59 -15.75
CA PHE A 268 -30.83 -12.92 -15.65
C PHE A 268 -31.10 -14.25 -14.92
N LYS A 269 -30.21 -15.24 -15.09
CA LYS A 269 -30.31 -16.54 -14.39
C LYS A 269 -30.15 -16.41 -12.87
N ASP A 270 -29.34 -15.44 -12.44
CA ASP A 270 -29.03 -15.19 -11.04
C ASP A 270 -28.74 -13.71 -10.86
N GLU A 271 -29.75 -12.97 -10.40
CA GLU A 271 -29.65 -11.53 -10.16
C GLU A 271 -28.95 -11.21 -8.83
N THR A 272 -28.42 -12.22 -8.12
CA THR A 272 -27.66 -12.00 -6.88
C THR A 272 -26.42 -11.15 -7.19
N PRO A 273 -26.23 -10.00 -6.52
CA PRO A 273 -25.04 -9.17 -6.72
C PRO A 273 -23.78 -9.91 -6.27
N TRP A 274 -22.76 -9.91 -7.11
CA TRP A 274 -21.45 -10.49 -6.82
C TRP A 274 -20.45 -9.40 -6.43
N ALA A 275 -19.57 -9.72 -5.47
CA ALA A 275 -18.40 -8.89 -5.13
C ALA A 275 -17.19 -9.18 -6.04
N LYS A 276 -17.07 -10.43 -6.50
CA LYS A 276 -15.92 -10.96 -7.26
C LYS A 276 -16.38 -11.93 -8.35
N SER A 277 -15.66 -11.95 -9.47
CA SER A 277 -15.90 -12.87 -10.58
C SER A 277 -15.19 -14.22 -10.35
N ALA A 278 -15.63 -15.25 -11.07
CA ALA A 278 -14.92 -16.52 -11.20
C ALA A 278 -13.87 -16.52 -12.34
N ILE A 279 -13.70 -15.40 -13.05
CA ILE A 279 -12.72 -15.28 -14.15
C ILE A 279 -11.32 -15.39 -13.56
N SER A 280 -10.46 -16.19 -14.20
CA SER A 280 -9.11 -16.41 -13.68
C SER A 280 -8.25 -15.14 -13.77
N PRO A 281 -7.35 -14.87 -12.80
CA PRO A 281 -6.45 -13.71 -12.84
C PRO A 281 -5.61 -13.62 -14.13
N GLY A 282 -5.27 -14.77 -14.72
CA GLY A 282 -4.47 -14.85 -15.96
C GLY A 282 -5.25 -14.55 -17.25
N ALA A 283 -6.59 -14.49 -17.22
CA ALA A 283 -7.43 -14.32 -18.41
C ALA A 283 -7.63 -12.85 -18.78
N ARG A 284 -6.54 -12.13 -19.12
CA ARG A 284 -6.58 -10.70 -19.47
C ARG A 284 -7.51 -10.39 -20.66
N ALA A 285 -7.52 -11.26 -21.67
CA ALA A 285 -8.41 -11.11 -22.83
C ALA A 285 -9.89 -11.27 -22.47
N GLU A 286 -10.20 -12.19 -21.55
CA GLU A 286 -11.56 -12.43 -21.07
C GLU A 286 -12.07 -11.25 -20.24
N ARG A 287 -11.25 -10.72 -19.33
CA ARG A 287 -11.55 -9.49 -18.57
C ARG A 287 -11.79 -8.29 -19.48
N HIS A 288 -10.93 -8.12 -20.50
CA HIS A 288 -11.08 -7.07 -21.49
C HIS A 288 -12.42 -7.17 -22.25
N ASN A 289 -12.76 -8.37 -22.72
CA ASN A 289 -14.01 -8.62 -23.44
C ASN A 289 -15.24 -8.44 -22.54
N ALA A 290 -15.18 -8.87 -21.28
CA ALA A 290 -16.25 -8.69 -20.30
C ALA A 290 -16.53 -7.21 -20.03
N ARG A 291 -15.47 -6.38 -19.93
CA ARG A 291 -15.58 -4.93 -19.78
C ARG A 291 -16.20 -4.27 -21.02
N LEU A 292 -15.75 -4.64 -22.21
CA LEU A 292 -16.31 -4.12 -23.46
C LEU A 292 -17.80 -4.46 -23.60
N ARG A 293 -18.17 -5.71 -23.32
CA ARG A 293 -19.56 -6.19 -23.40
C ARG A 293 -20.49 -5.57 -22.36
N SER A 294 -19.97 -5.29 -21.16
CA SER A 294 -20.76 -4.66 -20.10
C SER A 294 -20.93 -3.16 -20.27
N GLY A 295 -20.13 -2.51 -21.13
CA GLY A 295 -20.08 -1.05 -21.21
C GLY A 295 -19.53 -0.39 -19.95
N TYR A 296 -18.83 -1.14 -19.09
CA TYR A 296 -18.21 -0.58 -17.90
C TYR A 296 -16.99 0.28 -18.30
N PRO A 297 -16.87 1.53 -17.82
CA PRO A 297 -15.80 2.41 -18.30
C PRO A 297 -14.42 1.91 -17.87
N ALA A 298 -13.39 2.31 -18.64
CA ALA A 298 -12.01 1.99 -18.29
C ALA A 298 -11.52 2.89 -17.13
N GLY A 299 -10.57 2.39 -16.33
CA GLY A 299 -10.05 3.08 -15.14
C GLY A 299 -10.48 2.34 -13.85
N GLY A 300 -9.51 1.77 -13.14
CA GLY A 300 -9.68 0.74 -12.11
C GLY A 300 -10.42 1.11 -10.81
N TYR A 301 -11.12 2.24 -10.72
CA TYR A 301 -11.64 2.77 -9.43
C TYR A 301 -13.10 3.25 -9.46
N LEU A 302 -13.81 2.97 -10.55
CA LEU A 302 -15.16 3.52 -10.75
C LEU A 302 -16.19 2.96 -9.77
N HIS A 303 -15.99 1.76 -9.22
CA HIS A 303 -16.96 1.17 -8.30
C HIS A 303 -16.93 1.85 -6.93
N ALA A 304 -15.77 2.33 -6.48
CA ALA A 304 -15.67 3.13 -5.26
C ALA A 304 -16.35 4.51 -5.41
N ILE A 305 -16.15 5.17 -6.55
CA ILE A 305 -16.83 6.44 -6.86
C ILE A 305 -18.35 6.21 -6.97
N GLN A 306 -18.75 5.11 -7.62
CA GLN A 306 -20.15 4.70 -7.72
C GLN A 306 -20.76 4.40 -6.35
N SER A 307 -20.00 3.83 -5.41
CA SER A 307 -20.46 3.62 -4.02
C SER A 307 -20.87 4.95 -3.38
N VAL A 308 -20.03 5.98 -3.51
CA VAL A 308 -20.33 7.32 -2.98
C VAL A 308 -21.57 7.92 -3.65
N ALA A 309 -21.66 7.84 -4.98
CA ALA A 309 -22.81 8.36 -5.72
C ALA A 309 -24.14 7.68 -5.32
N MET A 310 -24.12 6.35 -5.12
CA MET A 310 -25.29 5.59 -4.68
C MET A 310 -25.72 5.96 -3.26
N LEU A 311 -24.75 6.17 -2.36
CA LEU A 311 -25.02 6.62 -1.00
C LEU A 311 -25.62 8.02 -0.96
N GLN A 312 -25.06 8.95 -1.73
CA GLN A 312 -25.57 10.31 -1.84
C GLN A 312 -27.01 10.32 -2.37
N ALA A 313 -27.30 9.53 -3.41
CA ALA A 313 -28.65 9.41 -3.95
C ALA A 313 -29.65 8.90 -2.89
N ALA A 314 -29.26 7.87 -2.12
CA ALA A 314 -30.09 7.31 -1.06
C ALA A 314 -30.35 8.28 0.11
N LEU A 315 -29.45 9.23 0.35
CA LEU A 315 -29.64 10.27 1.38
C LEU A 315 -30.55 11.42 0.91
N THR A 316 -30.73 11.58 -0.40
CA THR A 316 -31.60 12.60 -0.99
C THR A 316 -33.03 12.13 -1.29
N THR A 317 -33.33 10.85 -1.00
CA THR A 317 -34.67 10.24 -1.16
C THR A 317 -35.35 10.07 0.19
#